data_AF-A0A2P9AJ86-F1
#
_entry.id   AF-A0A2P9AJ86-F1
#
_cell.length_a   1.000
_cell.length_b   1.000
_cell.length_c   1.000
_cell.angle_alpha   90.00
_cell.angle_beta   90.00
_cell.angle_gamma   90.00
#
_symmetry.space_group_name_H-M   'P 1'
#
loop_
_entity.id
_entity.type
_entity.pdbx_description
1 polymer ?
#
loop_
_entity_poly.entity_id
_entity_poly.type
_entity_poly.pdbx_seq_one_letter_code
_entity_poly.pdbx_strand_id
1 'polypeptide(L)' 'MPERYPLLQRHRSSGVRRRVHGNYLIFYRITTEAVEILHVLHGAMDFDAILFLGK' A
#
# COMPACT_ATOMS: atom_id res chain seq x y z
N MET A 1 -10.06 -11.18 -1.76
CA MET A 1 -8.90 -11.86 -1.14
C MET A 1 -7.74 -10.86 -1.05
N PRO A 2 -7.58 -10.18 0.11
CA PRO A 2 -6.55 -9.15 0.36
C PRO A 2 -5.12 -9.65 0.13
N GLU A 3 -4.86 -10.93 0.34
CA GLU A 3 -3.57 -11.60 0.19
C GLU A 3 -3.13 -11.80 -1.26
N ARG A 4 -4.04 -11.64 -2.23
CA ARG A 4 -3.75 -11.82 -3.67
C ARG A 4 -2.81 -10.75 -4.25
N TYR A 5 -2.74 -9.57 -3.63
CA TYR A 5 -1.90 -8.48 -4.13
C TYR A 5 -0.48 -8.59 -3.56
N PRO A 6 0.58 -8.49 -4.38
CA PRO A 6 1.95 -8.68 -3.92
C PRO A 6 2.35 -7.63 -2.87
N LEU A 7 3.26 -8.02 -1.98
CA LEU A 7 3.94 -7.09 -1.08
C LEU A 7 4.78 -6.10 -1.89
N LEU A 8 4.78 -4.84 -1.47
CA LEU A 8 5.73 -3.86 -1.99
C LEU A 8 7.15 -4.31 -1.66
N GLN A 9 7.98 -4.53 -2.69
CA GLN A 9 9.34 -5.07 -2.52
C GLN A 9 10.16 -4.29 -1.48
N ARG A 10 10.10 -2.95 -1.52
CA ARG A 10 10.81 -2.05 -0.58
C ARG A 10 10.27 -2.10 0.86
N HIS A 11 9.12 -2.74 1.08
CA HIS A 11 8.35 -2.79 2.32
C HIS A 11 7.86 -4.20 2.69
N ARG A 12 8.60 -5.22 2.25
CA ARG A 12 8.25 -6.60 2.55
C ARG A 12 8.19 -6.87 4.07
N SER A 13 9.07 -6.22 4.83
CA SER A 13 9.15 -6.30 6.30
C SER A 13 7.97 -5.63 7.01
N SER A 14 7.36 -4.58 6.44
CA SER A 14 6.20 -3.89 7.02
C SER A 14 4.86 -4.47 6.56
N GLY A 15 4.87 -5.49 5.70
CA GLY A 15 3.65 -6.19 5.27
C GLY A 15 2.75 -5.38 4.33
N VAL A 16 3.24 -4.27 3.78
CA VAL A 16 2.43 -3.34 2.97
C VAL A 16 2.15 -3.93 1.58
N ARG A 17 0.89 -3.86 1.19
CA ARG A 17 0.36 -4.27 -0.12
C ARG A 17 -0.22 -3.06 -0.84
N ARG A 18 -0.25 -3.14 -2.18
CA ARG A 18 -0.83 -2.12 -3.04
C ARG A 18 -1.93 -2.72 -3.92
N ARG A 19 -3.11 -2.12 -3.89
CA ARG A 19 -4.21 -2.41 -4.81
C ARG A 19 -4.48 -1.20 -5.70
N VAL A 20 -4.61 -1.42 -7.00
CA VAL A 20 -5.09 -0.41 -7.96
C VAL A 20 -6.61 -0.48 -8.02
N HIS A 21 -7.28 0.68 -7.95
CA HIS A 21 -8.72 0.82 -8.13
C HIS A 21 -9.03 2.10 -8.92
N GLY A 22 -9.36 1.95 -10.20
CA GLY A 22 -9.46 3.09 -11.11
C GLY A 22 -8.17 3.91 -11.11
N ASN A 23 -8.28 5.22 -10.94
CA ASN A 23 -7.14 6.14 -10.84
C ASN A 23 -6.55 6.23 -9.42
N TYR A 24 -6.85 5.29 -8.54
CA TYR A 24 -6.38 5.32 -7.15
C TYR A 24 -5.52 4.10 -6.80
N LEU A 25 -4.57 4.33 -5.90
CA LEU A 25 -3.71 3.35 -5.26
C LEU A 25 -4.12 3.25 -3.79
N ILE A 26 -4.50 2.05 -3.36
CA ILE A 26 -4.86 1.73 -1.99
C ILE A 26 -3.69 0.96 -1.37
N PHE A 27 -3.10 1.53 -0.33
CA PHE A 27 -2.03 0.92 0.45
C PHE A 27 -2.61 0.39 1.75
N TYR A 28 -2.36 -0.88 2.04
CA TYR A 28 -2.93 -1.55 3.22
C TYR A 28 -1.99 -2.63 3.73
N ARG A 29 -2.24 -3.09 4.95
CA ARG A 29 -1.65 -4.31 5.50
C ARG A 29 -2.74 -5.22 6.06
N ILE A 30 -2.41 -6.49 6.21
CA ILE A 30 -3.29 -7.50 6.82
C ILE A 30 -2.71 -7.80 8.20
N THR A 31 -3.51 -7.62 9.24
CA THR A 31 -3.20 -8.06 10.60
C THR A 31 -3.97 -9.34 10.92
N THR A 32 -3.80 -9.87 12.12
CA THR A 32 -4.56 -11.03 12.61
C THR A 32 -6.06 -10.74 12.75
N GLU A 33 -6.42 -9.47 12.93
CA GLU A 33 -7.79 -9.07 13.27
C GLU A 33 -8.48 -8.35 12.11
N ALA A 34 -7.73 -7.66 11.25
CA ALA A 34 -8.32 -6.77 10.25
C ALA A 34 -7.43 -6.51 9.03
N VAL A 35 -8.03 -5.85 8.05
CA VAL A 35 -7.31 -5.16 6.97
C VAL A 35 -7.23 -3.68 7.33
N GLU A 36 -6.02 -3.18 7.52
CA GLU A 36 -5.78 -1.79 7.86
C GLU A 36 -5.42 -0.99 6.60
N ILE A 37 -6.23 0.01 6.28
CA ILE A 37 -5.96 0.94 5.18
C ILE A 37 -5.02 2.03 5.70
N LEU A 38 -3.83 2.11 5.09
CA LEU A 38 -2.80 3.07 5.46
C LEU A 38 -2.99 4.38 4.69
N HIS A 39 -3.13 4.27 3.36
CA HIS A 39 -3.29 5.43 2.47
C HIS A 39 -4.15 5.09 1.25
N VAL A 40 -4.86 6.10 0.75
CA VAL A 40 -5.52 6.09 -0.55
C VAL A 40 -5.04 7.29 -1.33
N LEU A 41 -4.32 7.06 -2.42
CA LEU A 41 -3.67 8.10 -3.21
C LEU A 41 -4.18 8.04 -4.65
N HIS A 42 -4.42 9.18 -5.28
CA HIS A 42 -4.56 9.26 -6.73
C HIS A 42 -3.24 8.80 -7.40
N GLY A 43 -3.33 7.99 -8.46
CA GLY A 43 -2.18 7.37 -9.13
C GLY A 43 -1.28 8.35 -9.88
N ALA A 44 -1.74 9.58 -10.09
CA ALA A 44 -0.91 10.66 -10.62
C ALA A 44 -0.02 11.33 -9.55
N MET A 45 -0.21 11.02 -8.26
CA MET A 45 0.67 11.51 -7.21
C MET A 45 1.95 10.67 -7.14
N ASP A 46 3.06 11.33 -6.85
CA ASP A 46 4.32 10.67 -6.50
C ASP A 46 4.19 10.03 -5.10
N PHE A 47 3.60 8.85 -5.07
CA PHE A 47 3.43 8.10 -3.83
C PHE A 47 4.77 7.61 -3.26
N ASP A 48 5.84 7.51 -4.06
CA ASP A 48 7.16 7.18 -3.55
C ASP A 48 7.70 8.35 -2.70
N ALA A 49 7.44 9.60 -3.08
CA ALA A 49 7.73 10.75 -2.22
C ALA A 49 6.85 10.83 -0.96
N ILE A 50 5.58 10.43 -1.04
CA ILE A 50 4.63 10.51 0.09
C ILE A 50 4.85 9.39 1.11
N LEU A 51 5.08 8.16 0.65
CA LEU A 51 5.15 6.99 1.50
C LEU A 51 6.56 6.72 2.05
N PHE A 52 7.60 7.33 1.45
CA PHE A 52 9.00 7.03 1.77
C PHE A 52 9.83 8.27 2.14
N LEU A 53 9.21 9.38 2.53
CA LEU A 53 9.94 10.56 2.99
C LEU A 53 10.75 10.21 4.26
N GLY A 54 12.08 10.19 4.15
CA GLY A 54 12.99 9.94 5.28
C GLY A 54 13.97 8.76 5.12
N LYS A 55 14.40 8.42 3.90
CA LYS A 55 15.66 7.69 3.70
C LYS A 55 16.78 8.63 3.30
#